data_AF-A0AA91U5H7-F1
#
_entry.id   AF-A0AA91U5H7-F1
#
_cell.length_a   1.000
_cell.length_b   1.000
_cell.length_c   1.000
_cell.angle_alpha   90.00
_cell.angle_beta   90.00
_cell.angle_gamma   90.00
#
_symmetry.space_group_name_H-M   'P 1'
#
loop_
_entity.id
_entity.type
_entity.pdbx_description
1 polymer ?
#
loop_
_entity_poly.entity_id
_entity_poly.type
_entity_poly.pdbx_seq_one_letter_code
_entity_poly.pdbx_strand_id
1 'polypeptide(L)'
;MTNKTAQLNELIEITRDGQRFYEHAREEVKDIGLQNLFSDMVLAKTEVIQALSLKVAANHEQPATGGTFAGKCRQIYADTRAMISSDEDATYIAQLEEAEDRILHAFEEALEDSEADVRTLLVLEMPKVRACHDRMRALKKATE
;
A
#
# COMPACT_ATOMS: atom_id res chain seq x y z
N MET A 1 0.56 24.36 9.82
CA MET A 1 0.66 23.27 8.84
C MET A 1 -0.71 22.64 8.78
N THR A 2 -1.32 22.65 7.60
CA THR A 2 -2.69 22.24 7.32
C THR A 2 -2.78 20.72 7.50
N ASN A 3 -3.54 20.27 8.51
CA ASN A 3 -3.64 18.86 8.91
C ASN A 3 -3.97 17.92 7.73
N LYS A 4 -4.78 18.41 6.77
CA LYS A 4 -5.13 17.74 5.52
C LYS A 4 -3.96 17.21 4.70
N THR A 5 -2.92 18.02 4.50
CA THR A 5 -1.84 17.65 3.58
C THR A 5 -0.88 16.67 4.22
N ALA A 6 -0.68 16.79 5.54
CA ALA A 6 0.06 15.82 6.31
C ALA A 6 -0.60 14.44 6.23
N GLN A 7 -1.92 14.35 6.45
CA GLN A 7 -2.69 13.11 6.31
C GLN A 7 -2.61 12.52 4.89
N LEU A 8 -2.84 13.33 3.86
CA LEU A 8 -2.76 12.86 2.48
C LEU A 8 -1.35 12.38 2.11
N ASN A 9 -0.31 13.08 2.57
CA ASN A 9 1.07 12.67 2.36
C ASN A 9 1.39 11.37 3.10
N GLU A 10 0.92 11.20 4.34
CA GLU A 10 1.07 9.96 5.11
C GLU A 10 0.41 8.78 4.38
N LEU A 11 -0.81 8.96 3.88
CA LEU A 11 -1.49 7.94 3.06
C LEU A 11 -0.70 7.62 1.78
N ILE A 12 -0.17 8.63 1.10
CA ILE A 12 0.68 8.44 -0.09
C ILE A 12 1.92 7.62 0.26
N GLU A 13 2.56 7.90 1.39
CA GLU A 13 3.76 7.18 1.84
C GLU A 13 3.47 5.72 2.17
N ILE A 14 2.46 5.44 3.00
CA ILE A 14 2.10 4.07 3.38
C ILE A 14 1.66 3.28 2.13
N THR A 15 0.89 3.89 1.23
CA THR A 15 0.45 3.25 -0.02
C THR A 15 1.64 2.96 -0.95
N ARG A 16 2.62 3.88 -1.02
CA ARG A 16 3.85 3.71 -1.81
C ARG A 16 4.77 2.64 -1.24
N ASP A 17 4.84 2.52 0.08
CA ASP A 17 5.59 1.45 0.73
C ASP A 17 4.95 0.08 0.43
N GLY A 18 3.62 -0.03 0.49
CA GLY A 18 2.89 -1.21 0.03
C GLY A 18 3.15 -1.54 -1.44
N GLN A 19 3.13 -0.54 -2.33
CA GLN A 19 3.46 -0.71 -3.75
C GLN A 19 4.86 -1.33 -3.93
N ARG A 20 5.87 -0.78 -3.26
CA ARG A 20 7.25 -1.29 -3.33
C ARG A 20 7.37 -2.72 -2.81
N PHE A 21 6.59 -3.06 -1.79
CA PHE A 21 6.55 -4.42 -1.27
C PHE A 21 6.01 -5.38 -2.33
N TYR A 22 4.92 -5.03 -3.04
CA TYR A 22 4.39 -5.86 -4.13
C TYR A 22 5.30 -5.93 -5.36
N GLU A 23 5.98 -4.84 -5.71
CA GLU A 23 6.98 -4.86 -6.79
C GLU A 23 8.08 -5.87 -6.50
N HIS A 24 8.53 -5.93 -5.23
CA HIS A 24 9.51 -6.91 -4.78
C HIS A 24 8.93 -8.32 -4.71
N ALA A 25 7.73 -8.48 -4.15
CA ALA A 25 7.03 -9.77 -4.08
C ALA A 25 6.94 -10.42 -5.45
N ARG A 26 6.61 -9.62 -6.49
CA ARG A 26 6.56 -10.07 -7.88
C ARG A 26 7.91 -10.55 -8.41
N GLU A 27 9.01 -9.89 -8.04
CA GLU A 27 10.36 -10.30 -8.47
C GLU A 27 10.81 -11.60 -7.78
N GLU A 28 10.37 -11.81 -6.55
CA GLU A 28 10.73 -12.97 -5.73
C GLU A 28 9.88 -14.21 -6.03
N VAL A 29 8.59 -14.05 -6.37
CA VAL A 29 7.74 -15.20 -6.71
C VAL A 29 8.06 -15.75 -8.10
N LYS A 30 8.11 -17.09 -8.20
CA LYS A 30 8.29 -17.81 -9.48
C LYS A 30 6.96 -18.15 -10.17
N ASP A 31 5.85 -18.10 -9.43
CA ASP A 31 4.53 -18.42 -9.96
C ASP A 31 3.98 -17.25 -10.78
N ILE A 32 3.66 -17.51 -12.05
CA ILE A 32 3.18 -16.48 -13.00
C ILE A 32 1.82 -15.91 -12.56
N GLY A 33 0.97 -16.73 -11.91
CA GLY A 33 -0.31 -16.28 -11.35
C GLY A 33 -0.13 -15.27 -10.23
N LEU A 34 0.80 -15.54 -9.30
CA LEU A 34 1.15 -14.60 -8.24
C LEU A 34 1.81 -13.33 -8.78
N GLN A 35 2.69 -13.45 -9.78
CA GLN A 35 3.31 -12.29 -10.42
C GLN A 35 2.27 -11.35 -11.05
N ASN A 36 1.25 -11.91 -11.71
CA ASN A 36 0.16 -11.13 -12.28
C ASN A 36 -0.68 -10.46 -11.18
N LEU A 37 -1.05 -11.20 -10.13
CA LEU A 37 -1.78 -10.64 -8.98
C LEU A 37 -1.03 -9.47 -8.34
N PHE A 38 0.26 -9.63 -8.07
CA PHE A 38 1.06 -8.55 -7.48
C PHE A 38 1.23 -7.38 -8.43
N SER A 39 1.36 -7.61 -9.74
CA SER A 39 1.36 -6.53 -10.73
C SER A 39 0.05 -5.73 -10.72
N ASP A 40 -1.09 -6.41 -10.62
CA ASP A 40 -2.40 -5.75 -10.51
C ASP A 40 -2.50 -4.93 -9.21
N MET A 41 -1.93 -5.42 -8.09
CA MET A 41 -1.87 -4.65 -6.84
C MET A 41 -1.01 -3.40 -6.98
N VAL A 42 0.18 -3.51 -7.58
CA VAL A 42 1.07 -2.38 -7.84
C VAL A 42 0.36 -1.29 -8.66
N LEU A 43 -0.38 -1.69 -9.70
CA LEU A 43 -1.14 -0.76 -10.53
C LEU A 43 -2.25 -0.08 -9.73
N ALA A 44 -3.04 -0.84 -8.97
CA ALA A 44 -4.09 -0.27 -8.13
C ALA A 44 -3.55 0.73 -7.09
N LYS A 45 -2.42 0.42 -6.44
CA LYS A 45 -1.76 1.33 -5.48
C LYS A 45 -1.23 2.58 -6.19
N THR A 46 -0.67 2.44 -7.39
CA THR A 46 -0.17 3.56 -8.19
C THR A 46 -1.29 4.54 -8.53
N GLU A 47 -2.47 4.04 -8.94
CA GLU A 47 -3.64 4.88 -9.22
C GLU A 47 -4.11 5.65 -7.98
N VAL A 48 -4.18 4.98 -6.82
CA VAL A 48 -4.56 5.60 -5.55
C VAL A 48 -3.55 6.70 -5.17
N ILE A 49 -2.24 6.43 -5.27
CA ILE A 49 -1.18 7.42 -5.00
C ILE A 49 -1.32 8.62 -5.92
N GLN A 50 -1.58 8.40 -7.22
CA GLN A 50 -1.78 9.49 -8.17
C GLN A 50 -3.01 10.34 -7.84
N ALA A 51 -4.14 9.70 -7.49
CA ALA A 51 -5.36 10.40 -7.10
C ALA A 51 -5.15 11.26 -5.85
N LEU A 52 -4.50 10.72 -4.83
CA LEU A 52 -4.13 11.45 -3.61
C LEU A 52 -3.15 12.59 -3.91
N SER A 53 -2.12 12.33 -4.72
CA SER A 53 -1.10 13.32 -5.08
C SER A 53 -1.68 14.49 -5.88
N LEU A 54 -2.61 14.21 -6.79
CA LEU A 54 -3.33 15.24 -7.55
C LEU A 54 -4.15 16.13 -6.63
N LYS A 55 -4.79 15.56 -5.59
CA LYS A 55 -5.56 16.35 -4.61
C LYS A 55 -4.65 17.22 -3.74
N VAL A 56 -3.50 16.71 -3.32
CA VAL A 56 -2.48 17.50 -2.61
C VAL A 56 -2.00 18.68 -3.47
N ALA A 57 -1.63 18.41 -4.72
CA ALA A 57 -1.17 19.44 -5.65
C ALA A 57 -2.26 20.49 -5.97
N ALA A 58 -3.52 20.07 -6.08
CA ALA A 58 -4.66 20.97 -6.30
C ALA A 58 -4.93 21.91 -5.12
N ASN A 59 -4.52 21.54 -3.90
CA ASN A 59 -4.67 22.35 -2.69
C ASN A 59 -3.54 23.40 -2.51
N HIS A 60 -2.79 23.73 -3.58
CA HIS A 60 -1.66 24.68 -3.56
C HIS A 60 -0.48 24.29 -2.65
N GLU A 61 -0.36 23.01 -2.28
CA GLU A 61 0.77 22.49 -1.51
C GLU A 61 1.59 21.51 -2.36
N GLN A 62 2.92 21.56 -2.25
CA GLN A 62 3.79 20.68 -3.02
C GLN A 62 3.62 19.23 -2.52
N PRO A 63 3.31 18.26 -3.40
CA PRO A 63 3.19 16.87 -3.00
C PRO A 63 4.53 16.38 -2.43
N ALA A 64 4.47 15.68 -1.29
CA ALA A 64 5.66 15.09 -0.69
C ALA A 64 6.31 14.14 -1.70
N THR A 65 7.49 14.51 -2.16
CA THR A 65 8.26 13.77 -3.18
C THR A 65 9.20 12.76 -2.54
N GLY A 66 9.36 12.78 -1.21
CA GLY A 66 10.27 11.92 -0.47
C GLY A 66 9.49 11.00 0.46
N GLY A 67 9.51 9.70 0.18
CA GLY A 67 8.98 8.71 1.11
C GLY A 67 9.87 8.60 2.36
N THR A 68 9.24 8.68 3.53
CA THR A 68 9.90 8.64 4.86
C THR A 68 10.64 7.31 5.15
N PHE A 69 10.51 6.29 4.29
CA PHE A 69 10.97 4.92 4.55
C PHE A 69 12.10 4.38 3.65
N ALA A 70 12.79 5.23 2.88
CA ALA A 70 13.89 4.78 2.00
C ALA A 70 14.98 3.92 2.71
N GLY A 71 15.14 4.08 4.03
CA GLY A 71 16.06 3.28 4.85
C GLY A 71 15.50 1.93 5.32
N LYS A 72 14.21 1.82 5.65
CA LYS A 72 13.60 0.59 6.19
C LYS A 72 13.27 -0.43 5.11
N CYS A 73 12.95 0.02 3.90
CA CYS A 73 12.77 -0.90 2.77
C CYS A 73 14.01 -1.77 2.55
N ARG A 74 15.24 -1.22 2.69
CA ARG A 74 16.51 -1.97 2.58
C ARG A 74 16.67 -3.13 3.57
N GLN A 75 16.17 -3.00 4.79
CA GLN A 75 16.25 -4.10 5.75
C GLN A 75 15.25 -5.21 5.40
N ILE A 76 14.02 -4.85 5.03
CA ILE A 76 13.03 -5.81 4.53
C ILE A 76 13.54 -6.52 3.26
N TYR A 77 14.20 -5.78 2.34
CA TYR A 77 14.83 -6.32 1.13
C TYR A 77 15.94 -7.35 1.42
N ALA A 78 16.67 -7.21 2.54
CA ALA A 78 17.74 -8.14 2.89
C ALA A 78 17.20 -9.45 3.51
N ASP A 79 16.12 -9.37 4.29
CA ASP A 79 15.50 -10.54 4.91
C ASP A 79 14.70 -11.38 3.89
N THR A 80 14.07 -10.74 2.90
CA THR A 80 13.24 -11.45 1.89
C THR A 80 14.08 -12.41 1.02
N ARG A 81 15.31 -12.01 0.66
CA ARG A 81 16.22 -12.85 -0.15
C ARG A 81 16.66 -14.15 0.55
N ALA A 82 16.53 -14.24 1.87
CA ALA A 82 16.92 -15.40 2.66
C ALA A 82 15.76 -16.39 2.93
N MET A 83 14.50 -15.98 2.74
CA MET A 83 13.31 -16.67 3.26
C MET A 83 12.47 -17.43 2.21
N ILE A 84 12.95 -17.62 0.99
CA ILE A 84 12.17 -18.38 -0.03
C ILE A 84 12.42 -19.88 0.18
N SER A 85 11.82 -20.39 1.26
CA SER A 85 11.63 -21.81 1.53
C SER A 85 10.15 -22.07 1.78
N SER A 86 9.67 -23.28 1.46
CA SER A 86 8.23 -23.61 1.38
C SER A 86 7.42 -23.49 2.67
N ASP A 87 8.05 -23.28 3.83
CA ASP A 87 7.37 -22.99 5.12
C ASP A 87 7.18 -21.47 5.36
N GLU A 88 7.85 -20.60 4.59
CA GLU A 88 7.92 -19.15 4.85
C GLU A 88 7.07 -18.30 3.88
N ASP A 89 6.53 -18.89 2.81
CA ASP A 89 5.58 -18.23 1.90
C ASP A 89 4.35 -17.69 2.66
N ALA A 90 3.85 -18.45 3.65
CA ALA A 90 2.75 -18.04 4.52
C ALA A 90 3.13 -16.86 5.43
N THR A 91 4.37 -16.83 5.93
CA THR A 91 4.90 -15.71 6.74
C THR A 91 5.01 -14.44 5.90
N TYR A 92 5.48 -14.56 4.66
CA TYR A 92 5.59 -13.46 3.72
C TYR A 92 4.22 -12.89 3.34
N ILE A 93 3.25 -13.76 3.06
CA ILE A 93 1.87 -13.39 2.78
C ILE A 93 1.19 -12.76 4.00
N ALA A 94 1.50 -13.22 5.21
CA ALA A 94 1.02 -12.59 6.44
C ALA A 94 1.57 -11.16 6.63
N GLN A 95 2.84 -10.91 6.30
CA GLN A 95 3.41 -9.55 6.33
C GLN A 95 2.77 -8.63 5.29
N LEU A 96 2.47 -9.15 4.10
CA LEU A 96 1.73 -8.43 3.05
C LEU A 96 0.31 -8.06 3.51
N GLU A 97 -0.40 -8.99 4.14
CA GLU A 97 -1.72 -8.71 4.70
C GLU A 97 -1.65 -7.67 5.82
N GLU A 98 -0.67 -7.75 6.71
CA GLU A 98 -0.48 -6.75 7.76
C GLU A 98 -0.19 -5.36 7.18
N ALA A 99 0.58 -5.27 6.09
CA ALA A 99 0.79 -4.02 5.38
C ALA A 99 -0.51 -3.47 4.77
N GLU A 100 -1.33 -4.34 4.16
CA GLU A 100 -2.65 -3.94 3.62
C GLU A 100 -3.62 -3.50 4.71
N ASP A 101 -3.63 -4.18 5.86
CA ASP A 101 -4.47 -3.81 7.00
C ASP A 101 -4.07 -2.45 7.57
N ARG A 102 -2.76 -2.18 7.68
CA ARG A 102 -2.26 -0.84 8.05
C ARG A 102 -2.67 0.25 7.05
N ILE A 103 -2.66 -0.04 5.74
CA ILE A 103 -3.14 0.90 4.73
C ILE A 103 -4.63 1.16 4.94
N LEU A 104 -5.43 0.11 5.13
CA LEU A 104 -6.87 0.24 5.35
C LEU A 104 -7.16 1.06 6.63
N HIS A 105 -6.46 0.77 7.72
CA HIS A 105 -6.61 1.49 8.98
C HIS A 105 -6.22 2.97 8.86
N ALA A 106 -5.09 3.27 8.23
CA ALA A 106 -4.68 4.65 7.98
C ALA A 106 -5.71 5.40 7.12
N PHE A 107 -6.31 4.74 6.13
CA PHE A 107 -7.40 5.31 5.33
C PHE A 107 -8.65 5.57 6.18
N GLU A 108 -9.01 4.66 7.10
CA GLU A 108 -10.14 4.81 8.03
C GLU A 108 -9.92 5.98 9.01
N GLU A 109 -8.75 6.04 9.65
CA GLU A 109 -8.38 7.15 10.55
C GLU A 109 -8.37 8.49 9.80
N ALA A 110 -7.78 8.52 8.61
CA ALA A 110 -7.79 9.71 7.78
C ALA A 110 -9.22 10.11 7.37
N LEU A 111 -10.15 9.17 7.21
CA LEU A 111 -11.54 9.47 6.87
C LEU A 111 -12.32 10.08 8.05
N GLU A 112 -11.96 9.72 9.28
CA GLU A 112 -12.52 10.31 10.50
C GLU A 112 -12.01 11.72 10.75
N ASP A 113 -10.71 11.97 10.57
CA ASP A 113 -10.05 13.25 10.87
C ASP A 113 -9.92 14.18 9.64
N SER A 114 -10.48 13.79 8.49
CA SER A 114 -10.45 14.61 7.26
C SER A 114 -11.66 15.53 7.11
N GLU A 115 -11.42 16.72 6.56
CA GLU A 115 -12.51 17.61 6.16
C GLU A 115 -13.23 17.09 4.88
N ALA A 116 -14.42 17.62 4.61
CA ALA A 116 -15.35 17.14 3.58
C ALA A 116 -14.73 16.86 2.19
N ASP A 117 -13.82 17.72 1.73
CA ASP A 117 -13.18 17.57 0.40
C ASP A 117 -12.21 16.40 0.31
N VAL A 118 -11.52 16.09 1.40
CA VAL A 118 -10.58 14.96 1.48
C VAL A 118 -11.36 13.69 1.77
N ARG A 119 -12.33 13.76 2.69
CA ARG A 119 -13.24 12.67 3.00
C ARG A 119 -13.95 12.13 1.75
N THR A 120 -14.40 12.99 0.85
CA THR A 120 -15.06 12.58 -0.41
C THR A 120 -14.12 11.75 -1.31
N LEU A 121 -12.85 12.13 -1.39
CA LEU A 121 -11.84 11.38 -2.14
C LEU A 121 -11.54 10.03 -1.46
N LEU A 122 -11.37 10.04 -0.14
CA LEU A 122 -11.11 8.81 0.63
C LEU A 122 -12.27 7.83 0.49
N VAL A 123 -13.52 8.28 0.62
CA VAL A 123 -14.72 7.45 0.40
C VAL A 123 -14.76 6.85 -1.00
N LEU A 124 -14.30 7.59 -2.02
CA LEU A 124 -14.25 7.11 -3.40
C LEU A 124 -13.17 6.03 -3.62
N GLU A 125 -12.01 6.17 -2.99
CA GLU A 125 -10.88 5.24 -3.13
C GLU A 125 -10.94 4.05 -2.15
N MET A 126 -11.66 4.19 -1.03
CA MET A 126 -11.83 3.17 -0.01
C MET A 126 -12.30 1.79 -0.53
N PRO A 127 -13.29 1.68 -1.44
CA PRO A 127 -13.65 0.38 -2.00
C PRO A 127 -12.50 -0.28 -2.77
N LYS A 128 -11.60 0.49 -3.40
CA LYS A 128 -10.41 -0.07 -4.07
C LYS A 128 -9.40 -0.59 -3.05
N VAL A 129 -9.12 0.18 -1.99
CA VAL A 129 -8.23 -0.24 -0.90
C VAL A 129 -8.75 -1.51 -0.24
N ARG A 130 -10.05 -1.55 0.08
CA ARG A 130 -10.72 -2.73 0.64
C ARG A 130 -10.66 -3.92 -0.31
N ALA A 131 -10.84 -3.72 -1.62
CA ALA A 131 -10.71 -4.80 -2.60
C ALA A 131 -9.28 -5.35 -2.68
N CYS A 132 -8.24 -4.51 -2.57
CA CYS A 132 -6.85 -4.96 -2.48
C CYS A 132 -6.61 -5.81 -1.22
N HIS A 133 -7.06 -5.32 -0.06
CA HIS A 133 -6.98 -6.04 1.20
C HIS A 133 -7.70 -7.39 1.14
N ASP A 134 -8.94 -7.43 0.65
CA ASP A 134 -9.74 -8.65 0.55
C ASP A 134 -9.11 -9.68 -0.39
N ARG A 135 -8.49 -9.23 -1.49
CA ARG A 135 -7.73 -10.11 -2.38
C ARG A 135 -6.49 -10.67 -1.70
N MET A 136 -5.75 -9.86 -0.93
CA MET A 136 -4.57 -10.34 -0.18
C MET A 136 -4.96 -11.35 0.89
N ARG A 137 -6.08 -11.10 1.58
CA ARG A 137 -6.65 -12.02 2.57
C ARG A 137 -7.14 -13.32 1.93
N ALA A 138 -7.75 -13.25 0.75
CA ALA A 138 -8.12 -14.43 -0.01
C ALA A 138 -6.90 -15.24 -0.46
N LEU A 139 -5.82 -14.54 -0.86
CA LEU A 139 -4.55 -15.18 -1.20
C LEU A 139 -3.97 -15.92 0.02
N LYS A 140 -3.89 -15.26 1.17
CA LYS A 140 -3.46 -15.86 2.45
C LYS A 140 -4.18 -17.15 2.76
N LYS A 141 -5.52 -17.14 2.69
CA LYS A 141 -6.36 -18.33 2.91
C LYS A 141 -6.14 -19.46 1.91
N ALA A 142 -5.69 -19.13 0.69
CA ALA A 142 -5.41 -20.14 -0.32
C ALA A 142 -4.02 -20.80 -0.13
N THR A 143 -3.13 -20.13 0.62
CA THR A 143 -1.78 -20.60 0.98
C THR A 143 -1.66 -21.15 2.40
N GLU A 144 -2.66 -20.98 3.27
CA GLU A 144 -2.83 -21.72 4.54
C GLU A 144 -3.37 -23.13 4.31
#